data_AF-S9RQW1-F1
#
_entry.id   AF-S9RQW1-F1
#
_cell.length_a   1.000
_cell.length_b   1.000
_cell.length_c   1.000
_cell.angle_alpha   90.00
_cell.angle_beta   90.00
_cell.angle_gamma   90.00
#
_symmetry.space_group_name_H-M   'P 1'
#
loop_
_entity.id
_entity.type
_entity.pdbx_description
1 polymer ?
#
loop_
_entity_poly.entity_id
_entity_poly.type
_entity_poly.pdbx_seq_one_letter_code
_entity_poly.pdbx_strand_id
1 'polypeptide(L)'
;MKLVSQAIAGSEEFKANRSGHLEALRVVEEAAALAAAGGGERARKRHLDRGKMLPRERVANLLDPGSPFLEVGATAAHGLYDGAAPSAGVIAGIGRVQGQEVMVVCNDATVKGGTYYPMSVKKHLRAQEIAEENRLPCVYLVDSGGANLPNQDEVFPDRDHFGRIFYNQARMSAKGIAQIAVVMGSCTAGGAYVPAMSDVTIIVKEQGTIFLAGPPLVKAATGEVVSAEDLGGGDVHTRLSGVADYLAEDDDHALALARRAVGGLNREKPATVAWQSPEEPAYDPDEILGVVPADLRTPY
;
A
#
# COMPACT_ATOMS: atom_id res chain seq x y z
N MET A 1 -40.47 3.61 1.60
CA MET A 1 -40.93 4.16 2.90
C MET A 1 -39.85 5.12 3.35
N LYS A 2 -40.15 6.41 3.55
CA LYS A 2 -39.16 7.36 4.07
C LYS A 2 -39.06 7.18 5.58
N LEU A 3 -37.86 6.99 6.09
CA LEU A 3 -37.60 7.00 7.54
C LEU A 3 -37.85 8.42 8.06
N VAL A 4 -38.53 8.54 9.20
CA VAL A 4 -38.77 9.82 9.88
C VAL A 4 -37.90 9.83 11.13
N SER A 5 -36.82 10.63 11.09
CA SER A 5 -35.90 10.80 12.22
C SER A 5 -36.65 11.32 13.45
N GLN A 6 -36.35 10.69 14.60
CA GLN A 6 -36.76 11.17 15.93
C GLN A 6 -35.64 11.94 16.62
N ALA A 7 -34.44 12.01 16.01
CA ALA A 7 -33.33 12.78 16.54
C ALA A 7 -33.60 14.28 16.37
N ILE A 8 -33.33 15.05 17.42
CA ILE A 8 -33.54 16.49 17.43
C ILE A 8 -32.17 17.15 17.43
N ALA A 9 -31.68 17.59 16.26
CA ALA A 9 -30.35 18.17 16.10
C ALA A 9 -30.05 19.37 17.03
N GLY A 10 -31.09 20.09 17.44
CA GLY A 10 -30.99 21.22 18.37
C GLY A 10 -30.97 20.86 19.86
N SER A 11 -31.20 19.59 20.23
CA SER A 11 -31.27 19.18 21.64
C SER A 11 -29.90 19.19 22.31
N GLU A 12 -29.89 19.36 23.63
CA GLU A 12 -28.64 19.31 24.41
C GLU A 12 -28.01 17.90 24.37
N GLU A 13 -28.83 16.86 24.32
CA GLU A 13 -28.37 15.48 24.16
C GLU A 13 -27.62 15.28 22.83
N PHE A 14 -28.18 15.76 21.72
CA PHE A 14 -27.55 15.66 20.41
C PHE A 14 -26.20 16.40 20.36
N LYS A 15 -26.14 17.61 20.95
CA LYS A 15 -24.90 18.38 21.05
C LYS A 15 -23.86 17.68 21.92
N ALA A 16 -24.27 17.08 23.03
CA ALA A 16 -23.39 16.32 23.92
C ALA A 16 -22.81 15.09 23.21
N ASN A 17 -23.64 14.34 22.50
CA ASN A 17 -23.22 13.20 21.67
C ASN A 17 -22.18 13.62 20.64
N ARG A 18 -22.49 14.68 19.87
CA ARG A 18 -21.59 15.21 18.85
C ARG A 18 -20.26 15.64 19.45
N SER A 19 -20.26 16.32 20.60
CA SER A 19 -19.03 16.73 21.27
C SER A 19 -18.19 15.53 21.70
N GLY A 20 -18.82 14.47 22.23
CA GLY A 20 -18.12 13.25 22.64
C GLY A 20 -17.45 12.53 21.46
N HIS A 21 -18.15 12.40 20.34
CA HIS A 21 -17.59 11.78 19.13
C HIS A 21 -16.50 12.61 18.48
N LEU A 22 -16.61 13.95 18.47
CA LEU A 22 -15.54 14.81 17.96
C LEU A 22 -14.25 14.67 18.78
N GLU A 23 -14.36 14.52 20.10
CA GLU A 23 -13.18 14.26 20.95
C GLU A 23 -12.57 12.88 20.67
N ALA A 24 -13.40 11.84 20.48
CA ALA A 24 -12.91 10.53 20.08
C ALA A 24 -12.25 10.54 18.69
N LEU A 25 -12.79 11.30 17.74
CA LEU A 25 -12.23 11.45 16.39
C LEU A 25 -10.85 12.07 16.41
N ARG A 26 -10.59 13.06 17.28
CA ARG A 26 -9.26 13.68 17.41
C ARG A 26 -8.15 12.66 17.66
N VAL A 27 -8.41 11.63 18.48
CA VAL A 27 -7.43 10.56 18.75
C VAL A 27 -7.07 9.81 17.47
N VAL A 28 -8.07 9.55 16.62
CA VAL A 28 -7.88 8.87 15.32
C VAL A 28 -7.16 9.79 14.33
N GLU A 29 -7.51 11.08 14.29
CA GLU A 29 -6.87 12.08 13.43
C GLU A 29 -5.38 12.24 13.77
N GLU A 30 -5.03 12.30 15.06
CA GLU A 30 -3.65 12.39 15.51
C GLU A 30 -2.84 11.15 15.11
N ALA A 31 -3.40 9.95 15.28
CA ALA A 31 -2.79 8.70 14.84
C ALA A 31 -2.61 8.65 13.31
N ALA A 32 -3.60 9.13 12.55
CA ALA A 32 -3.54 9.19 11.10
C ALA A 32 -2.51 10.20 10.60
N ALA A 33 -2.40 11.37 11.23
CA ALA A 33 -1.39 12.38 10.91
C ALA A 33 0.03 11.86 11.13
N LEU A 34 0.26 11.17 12.26
CA LEU A 34 1.54 10.50 12.53
C LEU A 34 1.86 9.43 11.47
N ALA A 35 0.87 8.63 11.08
CA ALA A 35 1.04 7.63 10.02
C ALA A 35 1.33 8.26 8.66
N ALA A 36 0.71 9.40 8.33
CA ALA A 36 0.91 10.12 7.08
C ALA A 36 2.29 10.78 6.97
N ALA A 37 2.94 11.08 8.09
CA ALA A 37 4.27 11.70 8.14
C ALA A 37 5.41 10.76 7.68
N GLY A 38 5.16 9.46 7.56
CA GLY A 38 6.17 8.46 7.18
C GLY A 38 7.32 8.41 8.19
N GLY A 39 8.56 8.25 7.71
CA GLY A 39 9.76 8.21 8.55
C GLY A 39 10.22 9.55 9.12
N GLY A 40 9.41 10.60 9.03
CA GLY A 40 9.71 11.96 9.45
C GLY A 40 10.57 12.75 8.45
N GLU A 41 10.71 14.05 8.68
CA GLU A 41 11.31 15.01 7.73
C GLU A 41 12.73 14.62 7.30
N ARG A 42 13.57 14.19 8.24
CA ARG A 42 14.97 13.81 7.93
C ARG A 42 15.02 12.62 6.96
N ALA A 43 14.14 11.63 7.13
CA ALA A 43 14.10 10.47 6.24
C ALA A 43 13.52 10.84 4.87
N ARG A 44 12.45 11.65 4.84
CA ARG A 44 11.85 12.18 3.61
C ARG A 44 12.86 12.99 2.79
N LYS A 45 13.61 13.89 3.43
CA LYS A 45 14.67 14.66 2.77
C LYS A 45 15.72 13.76 2.14
N ARG A 46 16.25 12.77 2.87
CA ARG A 46 17.21 11.80 2.31
C ARG A 46 16.64 10.98 1.15
N HIS A 47 15.34 10.72 1.14
CA HIS A 47 14.66 10.03 0.04
C HIS A 47 14.59 10.92 -1.21
N LEU A 48 14.20 12.18 -1.03
CA LEU A 48 14.15 13.19 -2.10
C LEU A 48 15.55 13.54 -2.65
N ASP A 49 16.57 13.61 -1.79
CA ASP A 49 17.97 13.87 -2.19
C ASP A 49 18.52 12.77 -3.12
N ARG A 50 17.86 11.60 -3.20
CA ARG A 50 18.17 10.51 -4.15
C ARG A 50 17.38 10.61 -5.46
N GLY A 51 16.63 11.68 -5.68
CA GLY A 51 15.80 11.88 -6.87
C GLY A 51 14.49 11.08 -6.88
N LYS A 52 14.10 10.50 -5.74
CA LYS A 52 12.94 9.59 -5.65
C LYS A 52 11.67 10.34 -5.23
N MET A 53 10.55 10.02 -5.86
CA MET A 53 9.23 10.52 -5.46
C MET A 53 8.81 9.91 -4.12
N LEU A 54 8.12 10.67 -3.26
CA LEU A 54 7.69 10.14 -1.96
C LEU A 54 6.62 9.05 -2.15
N PRO A 55 6.55 8.05 -1.24
CA PRO A 55 5.61 6.94 -1.36
C PRO A 55 4.13 7.33 -1.55
N ARG A 56 3.63 8.30 -0.78
CA ARG A 56 2.24 8.79 -0.93
C ARG A 56 2.03 9.58 -2.23
N GLU A 57 3.06 10.27 -2.71
CA GLU A 57 3.02 10.94 -4.01
C GLU A 57 3.01 9.93 -5.15
N ARG A 58 3.77 8.82 -5.04
CA ARG A 58 3.71 7.72 -6.01
C ARG A 58 2.31 7.11 -6.12
N VAL A 59 1.66 6.89 -4.98
CA VAL A 59 0.25 6.45 -4.98
C VAL A 59 -0.63 7.50 -5.64
N ALA A 60 -0.55 8.78 -5.26
CA ALA A 60 -1.37 9.84 -5.86
C ALA A 60 -1.18 9.98 -7.38
N ASN A 61 0.07 9.90 -7.87
CA ASN A 61 0.41 10.01 -9.30
C ASN A 61 0.10 8.74 -10.11
N LEU A 62 -0.05 7.58 -9.44
CA LEU A 62 -0.56 6.36 -10.07
C LEU A 62 -2.06 6.48 -10.37
N LEU A 63 -2.83 7.08 -9.47
CA LEU A 63 -4.29 7.13 -9.52
C LEU A 63 -4.82 8.04 -10.63
N ASP A 64 -6.07 7.81 -11.03
CA ASP A 64 -6.78 8.70 -11.94
C ASP A 64 -7.03 10.06 -11.27
N PRO A 65 -6.91 11.18 -12.01
CA PRO A 65 -7.12 12.52 -11.45
C PRO A 65 -8.49 12.65 -10.76
N GLY A 66 -8.48 13.09 -9.50
CA GLY A 66 -9.70 13.29 -8.70
C GLY A 66 -10.35 11.99 -8.21
N SER A 67 -9.78 10.82 -8.47
CA SER A 67 -10.31 9.56 -7.96
C SER A 67 -10.09 9.41 -6.45
N PRO A 68 -11.04 8.80 -5.71
CA PRO A 68 -10.86 8.53 -4.30
C PRO A 68 -9.84 7.39 -4.08
N PHE A 69 -9.20 7.41 -2.91
CA PHE A 69 -8.35 6.33 -2.43
C PHE A 69 -8.85 5.84 -1.07
N LEU A 70 -9.33 4.59 -1.03
CA LEU A 70 -9.76 3.95 0.21
C LEU A 70 -8.55 3.26 0.85
N GLU A 71 -7.87 3.97 1.74
CA GLU A 71 -6.68 3.44 2.44
C GLU A 71 -7.06 2.33 3.43
N VAL A 72 -6.34 1.21 3.35
CA VAL A 72 -6.50 0.05 4.23
C VAL A 72 -5.44 0.11 5.33
N GLY A 73 -5.87 0.12 6.58
CA GLY A 73 -4.98 0.08 7.74
C GLY A 73 -4.07 1.31 7.84
N ALA A 74 -4.58 2.51 7.60
CA ALA A 74 -3.82 3.76 7.66
C ALA A 74 -3.04 3.91 8.98
N THR A 75 -3.65 3.55 10.10
CA THR A 75 -3.05 3.59 11.46
C THR A 75 -2.39 2.28 11.89
N ALA A 76 -2.08 1.37 10.96
CA ALA A 76 -1.40 0.11 11.29
C ALA A 76 -0.08 0.37 12.04
N ALA A 77 0.18 -0.47 13.04
CA ALA A 77 1.31 -0.36 13.97
C ALA A 77 1.34 0.92 14.84
N HIS A 78 0.24 1.68 14.93
CA HIS A 78 0.12 2.73 15.92
C HIS A 78 0.25 2.16 17.35
N GLY A 79 1.08 2.80 18.18
CA GLY A 79 1.38 2.34 19.54
C GLY A 79 2.28 1.10 19.63
N LEU A 80 2.82 0.59 18.51
CA LEU A 80 3.73 -0.56 18.47
C LEU A 80 5.15 -0.12 18.13
N TYR A 81 6.12 -0.98 18.47
CA TYR A 81 7.54 -0.84 18.09
C TYR A 81 8.14 0.53 18.43
N ASP A 82 7.72 1.15 19.53
CA ASP A 82 8.14 2.50 19.94
C ASP A 82 7.92 3.57 18.85
N GLY A 83 6.89 3.42 18.02
CA GLY A 83 6.58 4.34 16.92
C GLY A 83 7.52 4.21 15.72
N ALA A 84 8.35 3.16 15.65
CA ALA A 84 9.35 2.98 14.61
C ALA A 84 8.77 2.73 13.20
N ALA A 85 7.52 2.26 13.11
CA ALA A 85 6.90 1.80 11.86
C ALA A 85 5.51 2.42 11.63
N PRO A 86 5.40 3.76 11.47
CA PRO A 86 4.12 4.40 11.16
C PRO A 86 3.48 3.79 9.90
N SER A 87 2.17 3.59 9.95
CA SER A 87 1.39 2.87 8.92
C SER A 87 1.92 1.45 8.60
N ALA A 88 2.70 0.87 9.51
CA ALA A 88 3.50 -0.33 9.29
C ALA A 88 4.47 -0.24 8.10
N GLY A 89 4.94 0.96 7.72
CA GLY A 89 5.89 1.16 6.62
C GLY A 89 5.35 0.77 5.23
N VAL A 90 4.03 0.64 5.08
CA VAL A 90 3.37 0.26 3.83
C VAL A 90 2.08 1.07 3.69
N ILE A 91 1.89 1.71 2.56
CA ILE A 91 0.62 2.34 2.17
C ILE A 91 -0.13 1.31 1.32
N ALA A 92 -1.34 0.95 1.72
CA ALA A 92 -2.17 0.01 0.96
C ALA A 92 -3.59 0.56 0.83
N GLY A 93 -4.25 0.30 -0.28
CA GLY A 93 -5.62 0.77 -0.47
C GLY A 93 -6.16 0.56 -1.88
N ILE A 94 -7.43 0.86 -2.04
CA ILE A 94 -8.14 0.71 -3.31
C ILE A 94 -8.31 2.09 -3.95
N GLY A 95 -7.88 2.23 -5.20
CA GLY A 95 -8.09 3.44 -5.98
C GLY A 95 -8.42 3.13 -7.43
N ARG A 96 -8.65 4.16 -8.24
CA ARG A 96 -8.91 3.99 -9.68
C ARG A 96 -7.66 4.25 -10.50
N VAL A 97 -7.36 3.35 -11.42
CA VAL A 97 -6.30 3.49 -12.42
C VAL A 97 -6.87 3.09 -13.78
N GLN A 98 -6.84 4.01 -14.75
CA GLN A 98 -7.45 3.79 -16.07
C GLN A 98 -8.92 3.35 -15.97
N GLY A 99 -9.69 3.97 -15.08
CA GLY A 99 -11.10 3.67 -14.83
C GLY A 99 -11.36 2.37 -14.06
N GLN A 100 -10.33 1.61 -13.69
CA GLN A 100 -10.46 0.33 -12.99
C GLN A 100 -10.11 0.46 -11.51
N GLU A 101 -10.89 -0.18 -10.64
CA GLU A 101 -10.53 -0.33 -9.23
C GLU A 101 -9.37 -1.33 -9.09
N VAL A 102 -8.27 -0.88 -8.47
CA VAL A 102 -7.06 -1.67 -8.26
C VAL A 102 -6.63 -1.62 -6.79
N MET A 103 -6.07 -2.71 -6.28
CA MET A 103 -5.37 -2.74 -5.00
C MET A 103 -3.96 -2.22 -5.21
N VAL A 104 -3.59 -1.14 -4.53
CA VAL A 104 -2.23 -0.59 -4.52
C VAL A 104 -1.57 -0.98 -3.20
N VAL A 105 -0.33 -1.46 -3.27
CA VAL A 105 0.54 -1.68 -2.11
C VAL A 105 1.88 -1.02 -2.37
N CYS A 106 2.20 0.02 -1.60
CA CYS A 106 3.42 0.82 -1.74
C CYS A 106 4.26 0.75 -0.48
N ASN A 107 5.52 0.33 -0.58
CA ASN A 107 6.44 0.43 0.55
C ASN A 107 6.78 1.91 0.84
N ASP A 108 6.90 2.25 2.12
CA ASP A 108 7.45 3.54 2.53
C ASP A 108 8.93 3.40 2.91
N ALA A 109 9.81 3.64 1.95
CA ALA A 109 11.26 3.58 2.15
C ALA A 109 11.78 4.60 3.18
N THR A 110 10.99 5.63 3.52
CA THR A 110 11.37 6.59 4.57
C THR A 110 11.22 5.96 5.97
N VAL A 111 10.31 4.99 6.12
CA VAL A 111 10.09 4.24 7.36
C VAL A 111 11.05 3.07 7.46
N LYS A 112 12.15 3.25 8.22
CA LYS A 112 13.17 2.22 8.46
C LYS A 112 13.68 1.54 7.17
N GLY A 113 13.81 2.31 6.08
CA GLY A 113 14.26 1.78 4.79
C GLY A 113 13.24 0.88 4.08
N GLY A 114 11.96 0.97 4.44
CA GLY A 114 10.88 0.14 3.90
C GLY A 114 10.95 -1.31 4.38
N THR A 115 11.64 -1.57 5.50
CA THR A 115 11.79 -2.93 6.03
C THR A 115 10.47 -3.48 6.58
N TYR A 116 10.23 -4.76 6.37
CA TYR A 116 9.01 -5.42 6.84
C TYR A 116 9.09 -5.77 8.32
N TYR A 117 8.28 -5.08 9.13
CA TYR A 117 7.91 -5.49 10.47
C TYR A 117 6.81 -6.56 10.42
N PRO A 118 6.52 -7.27 11.54
CA PRO A 118 5.41 -8.23 11.57
C PRO A 118 4.08 -7.63 11.10
N MET A 119 3.78 -6.39 11.54
CA MET A 119 2.60 -5.67 11.06
C MET A 119 2.65 -5.25 9.59
N SER A 120 3.84 -5.05 9.01
CA SER A 120 3.99 -4.78 7.57
C SER A 120 3.56 -6.00 6.76
N VAL A 121 3.97 -7.20 7.20
CA VAL A 121 3.57 -8.46 6.56
C VAL A 121 2.07 -8.63 6.66
N LYS A 122 1.50 -8.50 7.86
CA LYS A 122 0.06 -8.63 8.09
C LYS A 122 -0.75 -7.65 7.25
N LYS A 123 -0.32 -6.39 7.15
CA LYS A 123 -0.97 -5.36 6.31
C LYS A 123 -0.91 -5.71 4.83
N HIS A 124 0.24 -6.17 4.33
CA HIS A 124 0.39 -6.60 2.94
C HIS A 124 -0.50 -7.81 2.62
N LEU A 125 -0.49 -8.84 3.47
CA LEU A 125 -1.35 -10.01 3.28
C LEU A 125 -2.84 -9.65 3.32
N ARG A 126 -3.25 -8.75 4.23
CA ARG A 126 -4.63 -8.27 4.27
C ARG A 126 -5.03 -7.51 3.00
N ALA A 127 -4.12 -6.74 2.41
CA ALA A 127 -4.35 -6.08 1.13
C ALA A 127 -4.56 -7.10 0.00
N GLN A 128 -3.76 -8.17 -0.04
CA GLN A 128 -3.94 -9.26 -1.02
C GLN A 128 -5.23 -10.05 -0.80
N GLU A 129 -5.62 -10.30 0.45
CA GLU A 129 -6.88 -10.96 0.78
C GLU A 129 -8.07 -10.16 0.24
N ILE A 130 -8.10 -8.84 0.49
CA ILE A 130 -9.12 -7.94 -0.06
C ILE A 130 -9.10 -7.97 -1.60
N ALA A 131 -7.92 -7.94 -2.21
CA ALA A 131 -7.77 -7.97 -3.66
C ALA A 131 -8.31 -9.28 -4.26
N GLU A 132 -8.02 -10.41 -3.64
CA GLU A 132 -8.47 -11.73 -4.06
C GLU A 132 -10.00 -11.87 -3.93
N GLU A 133 -10.55 -11.50 -2.77
CA GLU A 133 -11.99 -11.56 -2.49
C GLU A 133 -12.82 -10.68 -3.44
N ASN A 134 -12.28 -9.52 -3.82
CA ASN A 134 -12.98 -8.53 -4.64
C ASN A 134 -12.53 -8.51 -6.11
N ARG A 135 -11.66 -9.45 -6.51
CA ARG A 135 -11.07 -9.54 -7.86
C ARG A 135 -10.49 -8.22 -8.37
N LEU A 136 -9.67 -7.58 -7.54
CA LEU A 136 -8.96 -6.34 -7.84
C LEU A 136 -7.56 -6.65 -8.38
N PRO A 137 -7.17 -6.16 -9.57
CA PRO A 137 -5.78 -6.18 -9.99
C PRO A 137 -4.87 -5.53 -8.94
N CYS A 138 -3.68 -6.08 -8.75
CA CYS A 138 -2.71 -5.59 -7.76
C CYS A 138 -1.60 -4.78 -8.44
N VAL A 139 -1.28 -3.61 -7.89
CA VAL A 139 -0.10 -2.82 -8.25
C VAL A 139 0.80 -2.69 -7.02
N TYR A 140 1.98 -3.30 -7.08
CA TYR A 140 3.00 -3.28 -6.05
C TYR A 140 4.05 -2.23 -6.37
N LEU A 141 4.10 -1.13 -5.61
CA LEU A 141 5.16 -0.12 -5.70
C LEU A 141 6.26 -0.49 -4.71
N VAL A 142 7.26 -1.22 -5.21
CA VAL A 142 8.26 -1.94 -4.42
C VAL A 142 9.47 -1.05 -4.14
N ASP A 143 9.77 -0.87 -2.86
CA ASP A 143 10.92 -0.08 -2.38
C ASP A 143 11.24 -0.48 -0.94
N SER A 144 11.84 -1.66 -0.77
CA SER A 144 12.05 -2.31 0.53
C SER A 144 13.48 -2.80 0.73
N GLY A 145 14.04 -2.45 1.87
CA GLY A 145 15.32 -2.98 2.35
C GLY A 145 15.29 -4.43 2.86
N GLY A 146 14.15 -5.13 2.78
CA GLY A 146 13.99 -6.52 3.21
C GLY A 146 13.21 -6.68 4.52
N ALA A 147 13.47 -7.76 5.26
CA ALA A 147 12.81 -8.04 6.53
C ALA A 147 13.46 -7.28 7.70
N ASN A 148 12.67 -6.95 8.72
CA ASN A 148 13.20 -6.49 10.00
C ASN A 148 13.87 -7.66 10.73
N LEU A 149 15.19 -7.76 10.64
CA LEU A 149 15.96 -8.89 11.17
C LEU A 149 15.79 -9.12 12.69
N PRO A 150 15.68 -8.08 13.56
CA PRO A 150 15.40 -8.28 14.98
C PRO A 150 14.11 -9.05 15.27
N ASN A 151 13.09 -8.94 14.41
CA ASN A 151 11.80 -9.63 14.52
C ASN A 151 11.63 -10.72 13.45
N GLN A 152 12.71 -11.32 12.95
CA GLN A 152 12.65 -12.24 11.80
C GLN A 152 11.76 -13.47 12.03
N ASP A 153 11.67 -13.97 13.26
CA ASP A 153 10.84 -15.12 13.65
C ASP A 153 9.34 -14.82 13.58
N GLU A 154 8.97 -13.55 13.68
CA GLU A 154 7.60 -13.04 13.50
C GLU A 154 7.34 -12.55 12.05
N VAL A 155 8.35 -12.63 11.18
CA VAL A 155 8.28 -12.14 9.79
C VAL A 155 8.44 -13.26 8.77
N PHE A 156 9.20 -14.32 9.06
CA PHE A 156 9.63 -15.31 8.07
C PHE A 156 8.92 -16.68 8.11
N PRO A 157 8.89 -17.40 9.25
CA PRO A 157 8.73 -18.87 9.22
C PRO A 157 7.30 -19.40 9.05
N ASP A 158 6.27 -18.69 9.50
CA ASP A 158 4.92 -19.27 9.64
C ASP A 158 4.05 -19.11 8.38
N ARG A 159 2.90 -19.81 8.35
CA ARG A 159 1.97 -19.87 7.21
C ARG A 159 1.55 -18.50 6.69
N ASP A 160 1.34 -17.55 7.60
CA ASP A 160 0.85 -16.20 7.31
C ASP A 160 1.97 -15.16 7.48
N HIS A 161 3.22 -15.57 7.25
CA HIS A 161 4.42 -14.73 7.22
C HIS A 161 4.84 -14.37 5.79
N PHE A 162 6.01 -13.77 5.60
CA PHE A 162 6.45 -13.10 4.37
C PHE A 162 6.29 -13.93 3.10
N GLY A 163 6.58 -15.24 3.16
CA GLY A 163 6.45 -16.14 2.01
C GLY A 163 5.01 -16.28 1.47
N ARG A 164 4.00 -15.99 2.31
CA ARG A 164 2.60 -16.02 1.91
C ARG A 164 2.25 -14.98 0.85
N ILE A 165 3.03 -13.88 0.77
CA ILE A 165 2.88 -12.85 -0.26
C ILE A 165 3.00 -13.48 -1.65
N PHE A 166 4.02 -14.31 -1.86
CA PHE A 166 4.30 -14.95 -3.15
C PHE A 166 3.31 -16.05 -3.47
N TYR A 167 2.90 -16.83 -2.46
CA TYR A 167 1.82 -17.80 -2.59
C TYR A 167 0.55 -17.10 -3.10
N ASN A 168 0.14 -15.99 -2.47
CA ASN A 168 -1.05 -15.25 -2.86
C ASN A 168 -0.90 -14.66 -4.27
N GLN A 169 0.25 -14.08 -4.64
CA GLN A 169 0.51 -13.56 -6.00
C GLN A 169 0.29 -14.66 -7.06
N ALA A 170 0.91 -15.83 -6.88
CA ALA A 170 0.78 -16.94 -7.82
C ALA A 170 -0.68 -17.43 -7.92
N ARG A 171 -1.39 -17.52 -6.78
CA ARG A 171 -2.80 -17.96 -6.75
C ARG A 171 -3.74 -16.95 -7.40
N MET A 172 -3.51 -15.65 -7.19
CA MET A 172 -4.28 -14.57 -7.80
C MET A 172 -4.03 -14.48 -9.31
N SER A 173 -2.78 -14.56 -9.76
CA SER A 173 -2.44 -14.63 -11.19
C SER A 173 -3.14 -15.82 -11.86
N ALA A 174 -3.10 -17.02 -11.24
CA ALA A 174 -3.82 -18.20 -11.73
C ALA A 174 -5.35 -18.04 -11.79
N LYS A 175 -5.93 -17.11 -11.02
CA LYS A 175 -7.36 -16.74 -11.04
C LYS A 175 -7.70 -15.65 -12.06
N GLY A 176 -6.71 -15.19 -12.84
CA GLY A 176 -6.83 -14.08 -13.77
C GLY A 176 -6.92 -12.71 -13.08
N ILE A 177 -6.37 -12.58 -11.87
CA ILE A 177 -6.25 -11.30 -11.16
C ILE A 177 -4.83 -10.81 -11.37
N ALA A 178 -4.65 -9.80 -12.22
CA ALA A 178 -3.34 -9.35 -12.65
C ALA A 178 -2.47 -8.84 -11.50
N GLN A 179 -1.19 -9.20 -11.53
CA GLN A 179 -0.15 -8.83 -10.59
C GLN A 179 0.86 -7.93 -11.32
N ILE A 180 0.98 -6.66 -10.93
CA ILE A 180 1.88 -5.69 -11.57
C ILE A 180 2.86 -5.19 -10.51
N ALA A 181 4.16 -5.29 -10.77
CA ALA A 181 5.20 -4.76 -9.89
C ALA A 181 5.93 -3.57 -10.53
N VAL A 182 6.23 -2.57 -9.70
CA VAL A 182 7.00 -1.38 -10.07
C VAL A 182 8.13 -1.24 -9.05
N VAL A 183 9.34 -1.61 -9.45
CA VAL A 183 10.54 -1.58 -8.60
C VAL A 183 11.17 -0.19 -8.66
N MET A 184 10.92 0.59 -7.62
CA MET A 184 11.29 2.01 -7.51
C MET A 184 12.40 2.22 -6.47
N GLY A 185 13.17 1.18 -6.18
CA GLY A 185 14.28 1.19 -5.23
C GLY A 185 14.80 -0.21 -4.95
N SER A 186 15.31 -0.42 -3.73
CA SER A 186 15.87 -1.72 -3.34
C SER A 186 14.79 -2.80 -3.27
N CYS A 187 15.12 -4.00 -3.72
CA CYS A 187 14.29 -5.19 -3.67
C CYS A 187 15.18 -6.42 -3.41
N THR A 188 15.40 -6.73 -2.14
CA THR A 188 16.42 -7.71 -1.71
C THR A 188 15.81 -8.97 -1.09
N ALA A 189 16.51 -10.10 -1.24
CA ALA A 189 16.20 -11.39 -0.62
C ALA A 189 14.77 -11.85 -0.94
N GLY A 190 13.95 -12.11 0.08
CA GLY A 190 12.56 -12.51 -0.13
C GLY A 190 11.79 -11.49 -0.98
N GLY A 191 12.06 -10.19 -0.83
CA GLY A 191 11.35 -9.14 -1.56
C GLY A 191 11.49 -9.27 -3.08
N ALA A 192 12.59 -9.86 -3.56
CA ALA A 192 12.87 -10.06 -4.98
C ALA A 192 11.81 -10.93 -5.70
N TYR A 193 11.06 -11.75 -4.96
CA TYR A 193 9.97 -12.53 -5.55
C TYR A 193 8.72 -11.71 -5.87
N VAL A 194 8.53 -10.53 -5.27
CA VAL A 194 7.39 -9.66 -5.63
C VAL A 194 7.44 -9.28 -7.12
N PRO A 195 8.54 -8.72 -7.66
CA PRO A 195 8.66 -8.51 -9.10
C PRO A 195 8.82 -9.81 -9.88
N ALA A 196 9.63 -10.76 -9.41
CA ALA A 196 9.88 -11.98 -10.20
C ALA A 196 8.64 -12.89 -10.39
N MET A 197 7.60 -12.71 -9.58
CA MET A 197 6.32 -13.45 -9.67
C MET A 197 5.13 -12.58 -10.06
N SER A 198 5.37 -11.35 -10.52
CA SER A 198 4.33 -10.51 -11.12
C SER A 198 4.18 -10.79 -12.61
N ASP A 199 2.97 -10.60 -13.14
CA ASP A 199 2.67 -10.79 -14.56
C ASP A 199 3.32 -9.72 -15.44
N VAL A 200 3.53 -8.52 -14.87
CA VAL A 200 4.30 -7.42 -15.46
C VAL A 200 5.18 -6.79 -14.39
N THR A 201 6.45 -6.61 -14.70
CA THR A 201 7.45 -5.97 -13.85
C THR A 201 8.09 -4.79 -14.56
N ILE A 202 8.03 -3.63 -13.92
CA ILE A 202 8.67 -2.37 -14.33
C ILE A 202 9.78 -2.06 -13.34
N ILE A 203 10.94 -1.63 -13.80
CA ILE A 203 12.08 -1.24 -12.94
C ILE A 203 12.61 0.14 -13.33
N VAL A 204 12.85 1.00 -12.34
CA VAL A 204 13.46 2.32 -12.57
C VAL A 204 14.96 2.17 -12.75
N LYS A 205 15.50 2.66 -13.86
CA LYS A 205 16.92 2.64 -14.19
C LYS A 205 17.75 3.38 -13.13
N GLU A 206 18.94 2.86 -12.80
CA GLU A 206 19.89 3.50 -11.87
C GLU A 206 19.31 3.80 -10.46
N GLN A 207 18.20 3.12 -10.11
CA GLN A 207 17.47 3.34 -8.86
C GLN A 207 16.89 2.03 -8.31
N GLY A 208 16.19 1.28 -9.17
CA GLY A 208 15.61 -0.02 -8.86
C GLY A 208 16.65 -1.12 -8.92
N THR A 209 16.67 -2.00 -7.91
CA THR A 209 17.58 -3.16 -7.89
C THR A 209 16.88 -4.39 -7.37
N ILE A 210 17.05 -5.55 -8.02
CA ILE A 210 16.47 -6.84 -7.61
C ILE A 210 17.60 -7.84 -7.39
N PHE A 211 17.66 -8.48 -6.22
CA PHE A 211 18.61 -9.58 -6.00
C PHE A 211 18.22 -10.44 -4.80
N LEU A 212 18.55 -11.73 -4.84
CA LEU A 212 18.37 -12.64 -3.70
C LEU A 212 19.39 -12.37 -2.58
N ALA A 213 20.58 -11.91 -2.93
CA ALA A 213 21.63 -11.51 -2.02
C ALA A 213 22.25 -10.20 -2.50
N GLY A 214 22.13 -9.13 -1.71
CA GLY A 214 22.72 -7.85 -2.07
C GLY A 214 24.24 -7.82 -1.97
N PRO A 215 24.90 -6.75 -2.46
CA PRO A 215 26.35 -6.65 -2.47
C PRO A 215 27.05 -6.94 -1.13
N PRO A 216 26.53 -6.49 0.04
CA PRO A 216 27.14 -6.85 1.33
C PRO A 216 27.20 -8.35 1.59
N LEU A 217 26.15 -9.09 1.18
CA LEU A 217 26.06 -10.54 1.40
C LEU A 217 26.91 -11.31 0.39
N VAL A 218 26.94 -10.86 -0.88
CA VAL A 218 27.83 -11.42 -1.91
C VAL A 218 29.29 -11.29 -1.47
N LYS A 219 29.71 -10.09 -1.05
CA LYS A 219 31.06 -9.86 -0.53
C LYS A 219 31.39 -10.74 0.67
N ALA A 220 30.46 -10.90 1.60
CA ALA A 220 30.67 -11.75 2.78
C ALA A 220 30.80 -13.24 2.43
N ALA A 221 30.06 -13.72 1.42
CA ALA A 221 30.03 -15.12 1.03
C ALA A 221 31.18 -15.53 0.09
N THR A 222 31.55 -14.67 -0.86
CA THR A 222 32.48 -15.01 -1.95
C THR A 222 33.73 -14.13 -1.99
N GLY A 223 33.74 -13.00 -1.28
CA GLY A 223 34.79 -11.98 -1.40
C GLY A 223 34.64 -11.05 -2.60
N GLU A 224 33.67 -11.30 -3.47
CA GLU A 224 33.42 -10.48 -4.67
C GLU A 224 32.90 -9.09 -4.31
N VAL A 225 33.43 -8.07 -4.99
CA VAL A 225 32.99 -6.67 -4.83
C VAL A 225 32.31 -6.24 -6.11
N VAL A 226 30.99 -6.06 -6.03
CA VAL A 226 30.12 -5.68 -7.14
C VAL A 226 29.20 -4.55 -6.68
N SER A 227 28.84 -3.63 -7.57
CA SER A 227 27.88 -2.58 -7.24
C SER A 227 26.44 -3.14 -7.23
N ALA A 228 25.49 -2.41 -6.64
CA ALA A 228 24.10 -2.84 -6.67
C ALA A 228 23.51 -2.82 -8.09
N GLU A 229 23.92 -1.85 -8.92
CA GLU A 229 23.49 -1.73 -10.32
C GLU A 229 24.05 -2.87 -11.18
N ASP A 230 25.34 -3.19 -11.01
CA ASP A 230 25.98 -4.28 -11.78
C ASP A 230 25.46 -5.66 -11.37
N LEU A 231 25.05 -5.81 -10.10
CA LEU A 231 24.55 -7.08 -9.57
C LEU A 231 23.10 -7.37 -9.99
N GLY A 232 22.25 -6.34 -10.03
CA GLY A 232 20.81 -6.54 -10.23
C GLY A 232 20.05 -5.25 -10.52
N GLY A 233 20.68 -4.31 -11.23
CA GLY A 233 20.05 -3.06 -11.66
C GLY A 233 19.06 -3.23 -12.81
N GLY A 234 18.56 -2.09 -13.29
CA GLY A 234 17.54 -2.05 -14.36
C GLY A 234 18.04 -2.66 -15.67
N ASP A 235 19.27 -2.36 -16.09
CA ASP A 235 19.85 -2.90 -17.33
C ASP A 235 20.03 -4.42 -17.26
N VAL A 236 20.51 -4.94 -16.12
CA VAL A 236 20.68 -6.38 -15.89
C VAL A 236 19.36 -7.12 -16.09
N HIS A 237 18.28 -6.63 -15.48
CA HIS A 237 17.01 -7.37 -15.48
C HIS A 237 16.15 -7.19 -16.72
N THR A 238 16.34 -6.13 -17.49
CA THR A 238 15.55 -5.86 -18.70
C THR A 238 16.26 -6.25 -19.99
N ARG A 239 17.61 -6.30 -19.98
CA ARG A 239 18.41 -6.67 -21.17
C ARG A 239 19.01 -8.07 -21.10
N LEU A 240 19.38 -8.56 -19.91
CA LEU A 240 20.11 -9.82 -19.75
C LEU A 240 19.24 -10.95 -19.18
N SER A 241 18.64 -10.74 -18.00
CA SER A 241 17.97 -11.84 -17.27
C SER A 241 16.50 -12.01 -17.62
N GLY A 242 15.81 -10.95 -18.06
CA GLY A 242 14.36 -10.96 -18.30
C GLY A 242 13.51 -11.06 -17.02
N VAL A 243 14.04 -10.64 -15.86
CA VAL A 243 13.26 -10.60 -14.60
C VAL A 243 12.33 -9.39 -14.57
N ALA A 244 12.67 -8.32 -15.30
CA ALA A 244 11.82 -7.16 -15.50
C ALA A 244 11.50 -6.99 -16.98
N ASP A 245 10.27 -6.57 -17.28
CA ASP A 245 9.76 -6.42 -18.65
C ASP A 245 10.02 -5.03 -19.22
N TYR A 246 9.98 -4.01 -18.36
CA TYR A 246 10.10 -2.61 -18.77
C TYR A 246 11.15 -1.87 -17.94
N LEU A 247 12.04 -1.14 -18.63
CA LEU A 247 12.96 -0.19 -18.04
C LEU A 247 12.33 1.21 -18.07
N ALA A 248 12.14 1.80 -16.90
CA ALA A 248 11.68 3.17 -16.73
C ALA A 248 12.86 4.12 -16.49
N GLU A 249 12.73 5.38 -16.90
CA GLU A 249 13.79 6.39 -16.75
C GLU A 249 13.78 7.03 -15.35
N ASP A 250 12.58 7.16 -14.77
CA ASP A 250 12.34 7.75 -13.46
C ASP A 250 11.01 7.22 -12.88
N ASP A 251 10.65 7.71 -11.69
CA ASP A 251 9.42 7.34 -10.99
C ASP A 251 8.17 7.69 -11.83
N ASP A 252 8.13 8.85 -12.50
CA ASP A 252 6.98 9.28 -13.30
C ASP A 252 6.76 8.36 -14.52
N HIS A 253 7.83 8.02 -15.24
CA HIS A 253 7.78 7.08 -16.36
C HIS A 253 7.34 5.69 -15.89
N ALA A 254 7.83 5.23 -14.73
CA ALA A 254 7.43 3.94 -14.15
C ALA A 254 5.93 3.89 -13.82
N LEU A 255 5.38 4.95 -13.23
CA LEU A 255 3.94 5.05 -12.96
C LEU A 255 3.14 5.11 -14.26
N ALA A 256 3.60 5.82 -15.29
CA ALA A 256 2.96 5.85 -16.60
C ALA A 256 2.94 4.46 -17.26
N LEU A 257 4.01 3.66 -17.13
CA LEU A 257 4.06 2.26 -17.56
C LEU A 257 3.08 1.39 -16.78
N ALA A 258 3.00 1.55 -15.45
CA ALA A 258 2.06 0.81 -14.62
C ALA A 258 0.60 1.12 -15.00
N ARG A 259 0.28 2.40 -15.23
CA ARG A 259 -1.03 2.84 -15.74
C ARG A 259 -1.32 2.17 -17.10
N ARG A 260 -0.35 2.10 -18.01
CA ARG A 260 -0.52 1.40 -19.29
C ARG A 260 -0.78 -0.10 -19.11
N ALA A 261 -0.07 -0.77 -18.21
CA ALA A 261 -0.29 -2.17 -17.91
C ALA A 261 -1.71 -2.44 -17.40
N VAL A 262 -2.23 -1.61 -16.49
CA VAL A 262 -3.63 -1.68 -16.03
C VAL A 262 -4.62 -1.44 -17.17
N GLY A 263 -4.36 -0.44 -18.02
CA GLY A 263 -5.20 -0.14 -19.19
C GLY A 263 -5.27 -1.29 -20.20
N GLY A 264 -4.24 -2.14 -20.27
CA GLY A 264 -4.16 -3.30 -21.17
C GLY A 264 -4.83 -4.57 -20.68
N LEU A 265 -5.43 -4.60 -19.47
CA LEU A 265 -5.95 -5.83 -18.86
C LEU A 265 -7.19 -6.43 -19.55
N ASN A 266 -7.80 -5.73 -20.52
CA ASN A 266 -9.04 -6.14 -21.19
C ASN A 266 -10.12 -6.62 -20.20
N ARG A 267 -10.24 -5.91 -19.06
CA ARG A 267 -11.11 -6.28 -17.96
C ARG A 267 -12.36 -5.41 -17.99
N GLU A 268 -13.51 -6.07 -18.03
CA GLU A 268 -14.80 -5.42 -17.82
C GLU A 268 -15.23 -5.55 -16.36
N LYS A 269 -15.79 -4.47 -15.80
CA LYS A 269 -16.37 -4.53 -14.46
C LYS A 269 -17.65 -5.35 -14.51
N PRO A 270 -17.77 -6.44 -13.73
CA PRO A 270 -18.98 -7.25 -13.76
C PRO A 270 -20.18 -6.44 -13.24
N ALA A 271 -21.29 -6.49 -13.96
CA ALA A 271 -22.57 -5.97 -13.49
C ALA A 271 -23.14 -6.93 -12.43
N THR A 272 -22.79 -6.73 -11.17
CA THR A 272 -23.21 -7.60 -10.05
C THR A 272 -24.55 -7.22 -9.44
N VAL A 273 -25.04 -6.01 -9.71
CA VAL A 273 -26.28 -5.46 -9.16
C VAL A 273 -27.03 -4.63 -10.19
N ALA A 274 -28.35 -4.53 -10.03
CA ALA A 274 -29.18 -3.60 -10.78
C ALA A 274 -29.09 -2.21 -10.12
N TRP A 275 -28.27 -1.34 -10.69
CA TRP A 275 -28.09 0.02 -10.17
C TRP A 275 -29.35 0.86 -10.36
N GLN A 276 -29.69 1.62 -9.32
CA GLN A 276 -30.67 2.70 -9.38
C GLN A 276 -29.94 4.05 -9.45
N SER A 277 -30.67 5.13 -9.75
CA SER A 277 -30.10 6.46 -9.72
C SER A 277 -29.68 6.81 -8.28
N PRO A 278 -28.44 7.26 -8.03
CA PRO A 278 -28.03 7.68 -6.70
C PRO A 278 -28.90 8.84 -6.20
N GLU A 279 -29.31 8.77 -4.93
CA GLU A 279 -30.07 9.81 -4.25
C GLU A 279 -29.37 10.12 -2.92
N GLU A 280 -29.28 11.40 -2.56
CA GLU A 280 -28.75 11.78 -1.25
C GLU A 280 -29.67 11.26 -0.13
N PRO A 281 -29.14 10.94 1.06
CA PRO A 281 -29.95 10.61 2.22
C PRO A 281 -30.94 11.74 2.56
N ALA A 282 -32.06 11.38 3.20
CA ALA A 282 -33.08 12.37 3.59
C ALA A 282 -32.65 13.34 4.72
N TYR A 283 -31.53 13.05 5.36
CA TYR A 283 -30.93 13.80 6.48
C TYR A 283 -29.44 13.99 6.21
N ASP A 284 -28.85 15.04 6.76
CA ASP A 284 -27.43 15.34 6.59
C ASP A 284 -26.57 14.22 7.23
N PRO A 285 -25.66 13.58 6.49
CA PRO A 285 -24.74 12.58 7.04
C PRO A 285 -23.95 13.05 8.26
N ASP A 286 -23.66 14.36 8.37
CA ASP A 286 -22.94 14.93 9.52
C ASP A 286 -23.76 14.85 10.83
N GLU A 287 -25.07 14.63 10.75
CA GLU A 287 -25.92 14.44 11.93
C GLU A 287 -25.63 13.13 12.67
N ILE A 288 -24.95 12.15 12.03
CA ILE A 288 -24.67 10.83 12.64
C ILE A 288 -23.93 10.94 13.97
N LEU A 289 -23.08 11.96 14.13
CA LEU A 289 -22.32 12.22 15.34
C LEU A 289 -23.20 12.68 16.51
N GLY A 290 -24.37 13.26 16.25
CA GLY A 290 -25.31 13.64 17.31
C GLY A 290 -26.38 12.57 17.60
N VAL A 291 -26.61 11.65 16.65
CA VAL A 291 -27.57 10.55 16.79
C VAL A 291 -27.05 9.44 17.70
N VAL A 292 -25.79 9.03 17.53
CA VAL A 292 -25.20 7.93 18.30
C VAL A 292 -24.83 8.44 19.71
N PRO A 293 -25.35 7.85 20.80
CA PRO A 293 -24.98 8.23 22.15
C PRO A 293 -23.46 8.18 22.38
N ALA A 294 -22.90 9.21 23.03
CA ALA A 294 -21.50 9.18 23.43
C ALA A 294 -21.22 8.20 24.58
N ASP A 295 -22.22 7.92 25.43
CA ASP A 295 -22.15 6.85 26.42
C ASP A 295 -22.48 5.50 25.78
N LEU A 296 -21.52 4.57 25.81
CA LEU A 296 -21.64 3.22 25.27
C LEU A 296 -22.75 2.37 25.92
N ARG A 297 -23.31 2.82 27.06
CA ARG A 297 -24.38 2.13 27.79
C ARG A 297 -25.78 2.60 27.41
N THR A 298 -25.90 3.72 26.70
CA THR A 298 -27.18 4.32 26.35
C THR A 298 -27.74 3.67 25.09
N PRO A 299 -28.96 3.08 25.13
CA PRO A 299 -29.61 2.54 23.95
C PRO A 299 -30.16 3.65 23.05
N TYR A 300 -30.22 3.41 21.74
CA TYR A 300 -30.75 4.31 20.71
C TYR A 300 -31.36 3.52 19.55
#